data_AF-A0A1C8FJT2-F1
#
_entry.id   AF-A0A1C8FJT2-F1
#
_cell.length_a   1.000
_cell.length_b   1.000
_cell.length_c   1.000
_cell.angle_alpha   90.00
_cell.angle_beta   90.00
_cell.angle_gamma   90.00
#
_symmetry.space_group_name_H-M   'P 1'
#
loop_
_entity.id
_entity.type
_entity.pdbx_description
1 polymer ?
#
loop_
_entity_poly.entity_id
_entity_poly.type
_entity_poly.pdbx_seq_one_letter_code
_entity_poly.pdbx_strand_id
1 'polypeptide(L)'
;MNWASLYSSVIFSFMLIGLILWIPLLVLFGLIMTLAGLVWFLTDTFVQTSHYLNGFFLFILSEVLIFASLFVTCLWFRDSNDINISEYNELPLLGSFLLLGSSVTATCYHLQMKLSSLHLVLTILLGVLFIILQGVEYDESTVNLFSSVYHASCFTTISLHFSHVLIGVLLLSGLLIYTPKMVKLYYSNLVIWYWHFVDYIWLLVYSIVYIF
;
A
#
# COMPACT_ATOMS: atom_id res chain seq x y z
N MET A 1 -24.66 15.63 12.80
CA MET A 1 -23.19 15.67 12.97
C MET A 1 -22.73 14.23 13.13
N ASN A 2 -21.86 13.75 12.26
CA ASN A 2 -21.33 12.40 12.40
C ASN A 2 -20.22 12.41 13.48
N TRP A 3 -20.34 11.56 14.49
CA TRP A 3 -19.37 11.43 15.58
C TRP A 3 -18.17 10.56 15.20
N ALA A 4 -18.16 9.97 14.00
CA ALA A 4 -17.11 9.08 13.54
C ALA A 4 -15.71 9.71 13.59
N SER A 5 -15.56 11.01 13.28
CA SER A 5 -14.26 11.70 13.34
C SER A 5 -13.76 11.91 14.77
N LEU A 6 -14.68 12.17 15.71
CA LEU A 6 -14.34 12.30 17.13
C LEU A 6 -14.00 10.92 17.71
N TYR A 7 -14.78 9.90 17.36
CA TYR A 7 -14.50 8.51 17.72
C TYR A 7 -13.11 8.07 17.24
N SER A 8 -12.78 8.25 15.96
CA SER A 8 -11.50 7.83 15.39
C SER A 8 -10.31 8.58 15.98
N SER A 9 -10.44 9.90 16.20
CA SER A 9 -9.36 10.70 16.79
C SER A 9 -9.07 10.33 18.26
N VAL A 10 -10.10 10.02 19.05
CA VAL A 10 -9.93 9.55 20.44
C VAL A 10 -9.28 8.16 20.49
N ILE A 11 -9.67 7.24 19.60
CA ILE A 11 -9.05 5.90 19.58
C ILE A 11 -7.60 5.98 19.13
N PHE A 12 -7.32 6.80 18.11
CA PHE A 12 -5.96 7.00 17.65
C PHE A 12 -5.06 7.60 18.74
N SER A 13 -5.57 8.54 19.55
CA SER A 13 -4.80 9.08 20.68
C SER A 13 -4.54 8.05 21.77
N PHE A 14 -5.51 7.17 22.09
CA PHE A 14 -5.28 6.04 22.99
C PHE A 14 -4.25 5.06 22.45
N MET A 15 -4.28 4.75 21.15
CA MET A 15 -3.27 3.92 20.51
C MET A 15 -1.87 4.56 20.62
N LEU A 16 -1.75 5.85 20.34
CA LEU A 16 -0.48 6.58 20.48
C LEU A 16 0.05 6.54 21.91
N ILE A 17 -0.80 6.77 22.91
CA ILE A 17 -0.42 6.66 24.33
C ILE A 17 0.05 5.23 24.64
N GLY A 18 -0.67 4.22 24.13
CA GLY A 18 -0.29 2.81 24.29
C GLY A 18 1.07 2.48 23.68
N LEU A 19 1.37 3.03 22.50
CA LEU A 19 2.66 2.86 21.84
C LEU A 19 3.78 3.58 22.60
N ILE A 20 3.59 4.84 22.99
CA ILE A 20 4.59 5.65 23.71
C ILE A 20 4.93 5.02 25.07
N LEU A 21 3.92 4.55 25.79
CA LEU A 21 4.09 3.95 27.13
C LEU A 21 4.37 2.44 27.09
N TRP A 22 4.48 1.84 25.89
CA TRP A 22 4.69 0.40 25.71
C TRP A 22 3.64 -0.48 26.44
N ILE A 23 2.36 -0.08 26.39
CA ILE A 23 1.23 -0.79 26.99
C ILE A 23 0.50 -1.59 25.90
N PRO A 24 0.84 -2.88 25.67
CA PRO A 24 0.34 -3.63 24.51
C PRO A 24 -1.18 -3.84 24.54
N LEU A 25 -1.77 -3.95 25.73
CA LEU A 25 -3.21 -4.11 25.89
C LEU A 25 -3.97 -2.87 25.38
N LEU A 26 -3.43 -1.67 25.61
CA LEU A 26 -4.04 -0.43 25.15
C LEU A 26 -3.93 -0.30 23.62
N VAL A 27 -2.82 -0.75 23.04
CA VAL A 27 -2.64 -0.82 21.58
C VAL A 27 -3.62 -1.82 20.96
N LEU A 28 -3.76 -3.02 21.53
CA LEU A 28 -4.70 -4.03 21.05
C LEU A 28 -6.15 -3.53 21.14
N PHE A 29 -6.53 -2.94 22.27
CA PHE A 29 -7.84 -2.31 22.45
C PHE A 29 -8.08 -1.26 21.36
N GLY A 30 -7.11 -0.39 21.12
CA GLY A 30 -7.19 0.61 20.08
C GLY A 30 -7.36 0.01 18.68
N LEU A 31 -6.61 -1.04 18.33
CA LEU A 31 -6.74 -1.75 17.04
C LEU A 31 -8.13 -2.37 16.82
N ILE A 32 -8.72 -2.96 17.87
CA ILE A 32 -10.08 -3.51 17.78
C ILE A 32 -11.09 -2.38 17.54
N MET A 33 -10.92 -1.26 18.24
CA MET A 33 -11.82 -0.11 18.13
C MET A 33 -11.67 0.63 16.79
N THR A 34 -10.48 0.66 16.18
CA THR A 34 -10.31 1.18 14.82
C THR A 34 -10.99 0.29 13.78
N LEU A 35 -10.94 -1.04 13.92
CA LEU A 35 -11.70 -1.96 13.06
C LEU A 35 -13.21 -1.71 13.15
N ALA A 36 -13.75 -1.53 14.36
CA ALA A 36 -15.16 -1.16 14.54
C ALA A 36 -15.48 0.20 13.89
N GLY A 37 -14.57 1.17 14.02
CA GLY A 37 -14.67 2.48 13.37
C GLY A 37 -14.67 2.40 11.85
N LEU A 38 -13.85 1.52 11.27
CA LEU A 38 -13.81 1.28 9.82
C LEU A 38 -15.12 0.69 9.32
N VAL A 39 -15.73 -0.25 10.04
CA VAL A 39 -17.06 -0.78 9.70
C VAL A 39 -18.10 0.33 9.70
N TRP A 40 -18.10 1.19 10.73
CA TRP A 40 -19.00 2.33 10.79
C TRP A 40 -18.76 3.31 9.63
N PHE A 41 -17.50 3.68 9.36
CA PHE A 41 -17.14 4.54 8.24
C PHE A 41 -17.60 3.96 6.90
N LEU A 42 -17.39 2.67 6.65
CA LEU A 42 -17.86 2.00 5.44
C LEU A 42 -19.37 2.12 5.30
N THR A 43 -20.15 1.86 6.36
CA THR A 43 -21.62 2.02 6.29
C THR A 43 -22.06 3.44 5.95
N ASP A 44 -21.39 4.46 6.49
CA ASP A 44 -21.71 5.87 6.22
C ASP A 44 -21.32 6.27 4.79
N THR A 45 -20.19 5.78 4.30
CA THR A 45 -19.70 6.06 2.94
C THR A 45 -20.67 5.59 1.86
N PHE A 46 -21.42 4.51 2.10
CA PHE A 46 -22.42 4.00 1.16
C PHE A 46 -23.71 4.85 1.12
N VAL A 47 -23.94 5.69 2.12
CA VAL A 47 -25.14 6.55 2.22
C VAL A 47 -24.89 7.92 1.59
N GLN A 48 -23.64 8.39 1.58
CA GLN A 48 -23.30 9.73 1.12
C GLN A 48 -23.16 9.82 -0.41
N THR A 49 -23.74 10.86 -1.01
CA THR A 49 -23.83 11.04 -2.47
C THR A 49 -22.83 12.04 -3.05
N SER A 50 -22.18 12.85 -2.21
CA SER A 50 -21.17 13.82 -2.64
C SER A 50 -19.76 13.26 -2.42
N HIS A 51 -18.98 13.25 -3.51
CA HIS A 51 -17.60 12.80 -3.48
C HIS A 51 -16.67 13.84 -4.13
N TYR A 52 -15.51 14.08 -3.52
CA TYR A 52 -14.53 15.06 -3.99
C TYR A 52 -13.25 14.37 -4.44
N LEU A 53 -13.03 14.28 -5.76
CA LEU A 53 -11.82 13.66 -6.33
C LEU A 53 -10.53 14.40 -5.95
N ASN A 54 -10.59 15.72 -5.77
CA ASN A 54 -9.43 16.54 -5.40
C ASN A 54 -8.80 16.13 -4.07
N GLY A 55 -9.60 15.67 -3.10
CA GLY A 55 -9.07 15.19 -1.82
C GLY A 55 -8.19 13.96 -1.99
N PHE A 56 -8.56 13.06 -2.91
CA PHE A 56 -7.76 11.88 -3.22
C PHE A 56 -6.45 12.21 -3.92
N PHE A 57 -6.42 13.19 -4.84
CA PHE A 57 -5.17 13.63 -5.46
C PHE A 57 -4.21 14.27 -4.45
N LEU A 58 -4.73 15.04 -3.49
CA LEU A 58 -3.92 15.57 -2.38
C LEU A 58 -3.36 14.44 -1.50
N PHE A 59 -4.14 13.38 -1.25
CA PHE A 59 -3.67 12.19 -0.57
C PHE A 59 -2.52 11.49 -1.33
N ILE A 60 -2.68 11.26 -2.64
CA ILE A 60 -1.59 10.68 -3.45
C ILE A 60 -0.36 11.58 -3.45
N LEU A 61 -0.54 12.91 -3.52
CA LEU A 61 0.57 13.85 -3.44
C LEU A 61 1.33 13.74 -2.11
N SER A 62 0.65 13.57 -0.98
CA SER A 62 1.34 13.35 0.30
C SER A 62 2.13 12.05 0.32
N GLU A 63 1.61 10.96 -0.27
CA GLU A 63 2.35 9.71 -0.35
C GLU A 63 3.60 9.84 -1.24
N VAL A 64 3.48 10.53 -2.39
CA VAL A 64 4.63 10.83 -3.27
C VAL A 64 5.72 11.59 -2.50
N LEU A 65 5.36 12.57 -1.67
CA LEU A 65 6.32 13.34 -0.89
C LEU A 65 7.02 12.47 0.17
N ILE A 66 6.29 11.57 0.83
CA ILE A 66 6.87 10.63 1.80
C ILE A 66 7.88 9.72 1.10
N PHE A 67 7.49 9.06 0.01
CA PHE A 67 8.41 8.19 -0.76
C PHE A 67 9.59 8.97 -1.32
N ALA A 68 9.39 10.18 -1.84
CA ALA A 68 10.48 11.02 -2.32
C ALA A 68 11.52 11.31 -1.24
N SER A 69 11.08 11.59 0.00
CA SER A 69 12.01 11.80 1.12
C SER A 69 12.83 10.55 1.44
N LEU A 70 12.22 9.36 1.38
CA LEU A 70 12.90 8.08 1.63
C LEU A 70 13.83 7.68 0.48
N PHE A 71 13.47 7.98 -0.76
CA PHE A 71 14.35 7.75 -1.91
C PHE A 71 15.61 8.62 -1.83
N VAL A 72 15.46 9.88 -1.41
CA VAL A 72 16.61 10.77 -1.17
C VAL A 72 17.52 10.20 -0.08
N THR A 73 16.98 9.64 1.01
CA THR A 73 17.82 9.05 2.05
C THR A 73 18.52 7.77 1.57
N CYS A 74 17.88 6.93 0.76
CA CYS A 74 18.53 5.77 0.14
C CYS A 74 19.74 6.19 -0.71
N LEU A 75 19.55 7.18 -1.58
CA LEU A 75 20.62 7.68 -2.45
C LEU A 75 21.73 8.41 -1.68
N TRP A 76 21.39 9.15 -0.62
CA TRP A 76 22.35 9.93 0.16
C TRP A 76 23.32 9.04 0.94
N PHE A 77 22.82 7.92 1.49
CA PHE A 77 23.62 7.04 2.34
C PHE A 77 24.27 5.87 1.59
N ARG A 78 24.02 5.70 0.29
CA ARG A 78 24.62 4.66 -0.53
C ARG A 78 26.14 4.84 -0.62
N ASP A 79 26.88 3.83 -0.17
CA ASP A 79 28.32 3.72 -0.40
C ASP A 79 28.65 2.52 -1.32
N SER A 80 29.81 2.59 -1.97
CA SER A 80 30.36 1.57 -2.86
C SER A 80 30.60 0.20 -2.20
N ASN A 81 30.71 0.17 -0.87
CA ASN A 81 30.95 -1.04 -0.10
C ASN A 81 29.67 -1.70 0.43
N ASP A 82 28.50 -1.06 0.28
CA ASP A 82 27.24 -1.64 0.73
C ASP A 82 26.87 -2.86 -0.12
N ILE A 83 26.44 -3.92 0.55
CA ILE A 83 25.97 -5.15 -0.09
C ILE A 83 24.54 -4.91 -0.58
N ASN A 84 24.20 -5.40 -1.77
CA ASN A 84 22.83 -5.31 -2.26
C ASN A 84 21.91 -6.23 -1.47
N ILE A 85 20.67 -5.80 -1.24
CA ILE A 85 19.66 -6.57 -0.49
C ILE A 85 19.35 -7.90 -1.19
N SER A 86 19.17 -7.85 -2.51
CA SER A 86 19.06 -9.01 -3.40
C SER A 86 19.61 -8.66 -4.79
N GLU A 87 19.86 -9.67 -5.62
CA GLU A 87 20.23 -9.41 -7.01
C GLU A 87 19.04 -8.83 -7.79
N TYR A 88 19.32 -7.82 -8.63
CA TYR A 88 18.26 -7.09 -9.34
C TYR A 88 17.51 -7.95 -10.37
N ASN A 89 18.19 -8.93 -10.97
CA ASN A 89 17.70 -9.80 -12.04
C ASN A 89 16.93 -11.05 -11.55
N GLU A 90 16.81 -11.24 -10.24
CA GLU A 90 16.13 -12.38 -9.64
C GLU A 90 14.71 -12.00 -9.15
N LEU A 91 14.49 -12.00 -7.84
CA LEU A 91 13.20 -11.72 -7.21
C LEU A 91 12.65 -10.31 -7.56
N PRO A 92 13.43 -9.21 -7.48
CA PRO A 92 12.90 -7.87 -7.74
C PRO A 92 12.41 -7.68 -9.18
N LEU A 93 13.10 -8.28 -10.15
CA LEU A 93 12.68 -8.26 -11.56
C LEU A 93 11.37 -9.02 -11.77
N LEU A 94 11.24 -10.21 -11.16
CA LEU A 94 9.98 -10.97 -11.19
C LEU A 94 8.84 -10.19 -10.53
N GLY A 95 9.10 -9.54 -9.39
CA GLY A 95 8.14 -8.65 -8.73
C GLY A 95 7.66 -7.52 -9.64
N SER A 96 8.58 -6.94 -10.43
CA SER A 96 8.25 -5.92 -11.43
C SER A 96 7.32 -6.46 -12.52
N PHE A 97 7.55 -7.67 -13.03
CA PHE A 97 6.64 -8.30 -14.00
C PHE A 97 5.25 -8.59 -13.41
N LEU A 98 5.18 -9.03 -12.15
CA LEU A 98 3.91 -9.29 -11.47
C LEU A 98 3.08 -8.01 -11.35
N LEU A 99 3.67 -6.92 -10.85
CA LEU A 99 2.96 -5.65 -10.67
C LEU A 99 2.60 -5.00 -12.02
N LEU A 100 3.53 -4.97 -12.98
CA LEU A 100 3.23 -4.47 -14.33
C LEU A 100 2.11 -5.28 -15.00
N GLY A 101 2.13 -6.61 -14.88
CA GLY A 101 1.05 -7.47 -15.37
C GLY A 101 -0.28 -7.16 -14.67
N SER A 102 -0.25 -6.93 -13.37
CA SER A 102 -1.44 -6.59 -12.58
C SER A 102 -2.04 -5.23 -12.98
N SER A 103 -1.19 -4.28 -13.39
CA SER A 103 -1.60 -2.96 -13.88
C SER A 103 -2.39 -3.06 -15.18
N VAL A 104 -1.98 -3.96 -16.08
CA VAL A 104 -2.69 -4.24 -17.33
C VAL A 104 -4.06 -4.84 -17.04
N THR A 105 -4.12 -5.86 -16.18
CA THR A 105 -5.41 -6.48 -15.82
C THR A 105 -6.32 -5.51 -15.05
N ALA A 106 -5.77 -4.63 -14.22
CA ALA A 106 -6.53 -3.58 -13.54
C ALA A 106 -7.14 -2.59 -14.53
N THR A 107 -6.38 -2.20 -15.56
CA THR A 107 -6.86 -1.34 -16.64
C THR A 107 -7.95 -2.02 -17.46
N CYS A 108 -7.81 -3.31 -17.79
CA CYS A 108 -8.85 -4.08 -18.48
C CYS A 108 -10.16 -4.16 -17.68
N TYR A 109 -10.07 -4.27 -16.34
CA TYR A 109 -11.22 -4.16 -15.45
C TYR A 109 -11.83 -2.75 -15.49
N HIS A 110 -11.00 -1.70 -15.41
CA HIS A 110 -11.43 -0.28 -15.48
C HIS A 110 -12.23 0.03 -16.74
N LEU A 111 -11.72 -0.42 -17.89
CA LEU A 111 -12.34 -0.25 -19.21
C LEU A 111 -13.59 -1.12 -19.43
N GLN A 112 -13.99 -1.92 -18.44
CA GLN A 112 -15.14 -2.83 -18.51
C GLN A 112 -15.08 -3.78 -19.71
N MET A 113 -13.89 -4.32 -20.02
CA MET A 113 -13.72 -5.32 -21.06
C MET A 113 -14.53 -6.60 -20.76
N LYS A 114 -14.69 -7.47 -21.77
CA LYS A 114 -15.30 -8.80 -21.57
C LYS A 114 -14.58 -9.50 -20.41
N LEU A 115 -15.35 -10.10 -19.49
CA LEU A 115 -14.82 -10.76 -18.29
C LEU A 115 -14.08 -9.80 -17.33
N SER A 116 -14.52 -8.54 -17.20
CA SER A 116 -13.91 -7.55 -16.30
C SER A 116 -13.71 -8.09 -14.86
N SER A 117 -14.68 -8.83 -14.32
CA SER A 117 -14.55 -9.46 -13.00
C SER A 117 -13.37 -10.44 -12.90
N LEU A 118 -13.08 -11.21 -13.96
CA LEU A 118 -11.92 -12.09 -13.98
C LEU A 118 -10.61 -11.28 -14.02
N HIS A 119 -10.57 -10.16 -14.75
CA HIS A 119 -9.40 -9.30 -14.76
C HIS A 119 -9.10 -8.71 -13.37
N LEU A 120 -10.14 -8.32 -12.62
CA LEU A 120 -9.97 -7.88 -11.23
C LEU A 120 -9.42 -9.00 -10.33
N VAL A 121 -9.93 -10.22 -10.48
CA VAL A 121 -9.42 -11.40 -9.75
C VAL A 121 -7.95 -11.67 -10.10
N LEU A 122 -7.58 -11.54 -11.37
CA LEU A 122 -6.19 -11.69 -11.81
C LEU A 122 -5.28 -10.59 -11.23
N THR A 123 -5.73 -9.33 -11.19
CA THR A 123 -4.97 -8.24 -10.53
C THR A 123 -4.71 -8.58 -9.06
N ILE A 124 -5.75 -9.02 -8.33
CA ILE A 124 -5.63 -9.41 -6.92
C ILE A 124 -4.64 -10.56 -6.75
N LEU A 125 -4.74 -11.60 -7.59
CA LEU A 125 -3.84 -12.76 -7.53
C LEU A 125 -2.38 -12.35 -7.76
N LEU A 126 -2.10 -11.52 -8.77
CA LEU A 126 -0.76 -11.03 -9.05
C LEU A 126 -0.20 -10.17 -7.91
N GLY A 127 -1.03 -9.33 -7.29
CA GLY A 127 -0.65 -8.56 -6.10
C GLY A 127 -0.33 -9.45 -4.88
N VAL A 128 -1.10 -10.51 -4.66
CA VAL A 128 -0.82 -11.50 -3.59
C VAL A 128 0.47 -12.26 -3.86
N LEU A 129 0.74 -12.64 -5.12
CA LEU A 129 2.00 -13.28 -5.49
C LEU A 129 3.19 -12.35 -5.25
N PHE A 130 3.04 -11.06 -5.54
CA PHE A 130 4.07 -10.06 -5.22
C PHE A 130 4.34 -10.00 -3.70
N ILE A 131 3.30 -9.98 -2.88
CA ILE A 131 3.43 -9.99 -1.40
C ILE A 131 4.19 -11.22 -0.91
N ILE A 132 3.89 -12.40 -1.45
CA ILE A 132 4.58 -13.65 -1.10
C ILE A 132 6.06 -13.56 -1.50
N LEU A 133 6.33 -13.09 -2.73
CA LEU A 133 7.68 -12.93 -3.24
C LEU A 133 8.50 -11.96 -2.37
N GLN A 134 7.93 -10.82 -1.99
CA GLN A 134 8.60 -9.85 -1.10
C GLN A 134 8.91 -10.46 0.28
N GLY A 135 8.04 -11.34 0.78
CA GLY A 135 8.28 -12.08 2.02
C GLY A 135 9.45 -13.06 1.93
N VAL A 136 9.58 -13.75 0.79
CA VAL A 136 10.72 -14.65 0.52
C VAL A 136 12.03 -13.87 0.44
N GLU A 137 12.03 -12.73 -0.27
CA GLU A 137 13.21 -11.88 -0.37
C GLU A 137 13.71 -11.40 1.01
N TYR A 138 12.79 -11.04 1.91
CA TYR A 138 13.15 -10.63 3.27
C TYR A 138 13.80 -11.76 4.07
N ASP A 139 13.34 -13.00 3.89
CA ASP A 139 13.87 -14.18 4.59
C ASP A 139 15.25 -14.60 4.04
N GLU A 140 15.46 -14.48 2.73
CA GLU A 140 16.72 -14.84 2.07
C GLU A 140 17.81 -13.74 2.17
N SER A 141 17.43 -12.53 2.59
CA SER A 141 18.37 -11.40 2.67
C SER A 141 19.49 -11.62 3.69
N THR A 142 20.74 -11.39 3.27
CA THR A 142 21.93 -11.54 4.15
C THR A 142 22.20 -10.33 5.04
N VAL A 143 21.50 -9.22 4.75
CA VAL A 143 21.55 -7.93 5.44
C VAL A 143 20.19 -7.64 6.04
N ASN A 144 20.13 -6.80 7.06
CA ASN A 144 18.88 -6.46 7.73
C ASN A 144 18.80 -4.96 8.03
N LEU A 145 17.69 -4.53 8.64
CA LEU A 145 17.46 -3.12 8.98
C LEU A 145 18.54 -2.51 9.89
N PHE A 146 19.35 -3.32 10.56
CA PHE A 146 20.39 -2.89 11.50
C PHE A 146 21.81 -2.94 10.93
N SER A 147 22.02 -3.37 9.68
CA SER A 147 23.37 -3.55 9.11
C SER A 147 24.07 -2.22 8.78
N SER A 148 23.38 -1.26 8.16
CA SER A 148 23.88 0.10 7.93
C SER A 148 22.74 1.11 7.79
N VAL A 149 23.07 2.41 7.77
CA VAL A 149 22.07 3.48 7.56
C VAL A 149 21.42 3.37 6.18
N TYR A 150 22.17 2.93 5.16
CA TYR A 150 21.65 2.63 3.83
C TYR A 150 20.62 1.49 3.87
N HIS A 151 20.95 0.37 4.51
CA HIS A 151 20.01 -0.75 4.62
C HIS A 151 18.75 -0.35 5.41
N ALA A 152 18.91 0.44 6.48
CA ALA A 152 17.76 0.96 7.23
C ALA A 152 16.83 1.82 6.35
N SER A 153 17.37 2.71 5.51
CA SER A 153 16.55 3.51 4.58
C SER A 153 15.92 2.66 3.48
N CYS A 154 16.63 1.68 2.92
CA CYS A 154 16.08 0.78 1.92
C CYS A 154 14.98 -0.13 2.47
N PHE A 155 15.22 -0.82 3.59
CA PHE A 155 14.19 -1.67 4.21
C PHE A 155 12.97 -0.88 4.67
N THR A 156 13.14 0.36 5.16
CA THR A 156 11.97 1.21 5.49
C THR A 156 11.19 1.62 4.23
N THR A 157 11.88 1.93 3.14
CA THR A 157 11.25 2.24 1.84
C THR A 157 10.47 1.05 1.27
N ILE A 158 11.11 -0.13 1.22
CA ILE A 158 10.49 -1.36 0.72
C ILE A 158 9.32 -1.76 1.62
N SER A 159 9.47 -1.69 2.94
CA SER A 159 8.38 -2.03 3.89
C SER A 159 7.18 -1.08 3.79
N LEU A 160 7.44 0.22 3.56
CA LEU A 160 6.37 1.18 3.35
C LEU A 160 5.61 0.87 2.05
N HIS A 161 6.32 0.58 0.96
CA HIS A 161 5.71 0.16 -0.30
C HIS A 161 4.92 -1.14 -0.14
N PHE A 162 5.49 -2.14 0.53
CA PHE A 162 4.82 -3.40 0.84
C PHE A 162 3.48 -3.18 1.59
N SER A 163 3.47 -2.28 2.58
CA SER A 163 2.23 -1.94 3.28
C SER A 163 1.16 -1.33 2.35
N HIS A 164 1.58 -0.52 1.37
CA HIS A 164 0.69 0.05 0.35
C HIS A 164 0.15 -1.02 -0.60
N VAL A 165 0.97 -1.99 -1.02
CA VAL A 165 0.51 -3.13 -1.83
C VAL A 165 -0.56 -3.92 -1.06
N LEU A 166 -0.34 -4.20 0.23
CA LEU A 166 -1.29 -4.91 1.07
C LEU A 166 -2.63 -4.16 1.17
N ILE A 167 -2.59 -2.85 1.44
CA ILE A 167 -3.78 -1.99 1.45
C ILE A 167 -4.46 -2.00 0.08
N GLY A 168 -3.70 -1.92 -1.01
CA GLY A 168 -4.21 -1.96 -2.38
C GLY A 168 -4.95 -3.25 -2.69
N VAL A 169 -4.39 -4.41 -2.31
CA VAL A 169 -5.04 -5.73 -2.48
C VAL A 169 -6.34 -5.80 -1.69
N LEU A 170 -6.35 -5.29 -0.45
CA LEU A 170 -7.57 -5.22 0.37
C LEU A 170 -8.64 -4.34 -0.30
N LEU A 171 -8.27 -3.17 -0.82
CA LEU A 171 -9.19 -2.26 -1.52
C LEU A 171 -9.75 -2.90 -2.80
N LEU A 172 -8.90 -3.57 -3.60
CA LEU A 172 -9.33 -4.31 -4.79
C LEU A 172 -10.29 -5.46 -4.43
N SER A 173 -10.02 -6.18 -3.35
CA SER A 173 -10.92 -7.24 -2.85
C SER A 173 -12.28 -6.66 -2.42
N GLY A 174 -12.31 -5.46 -1.84
CA GLY A 174 -13.54 -4.74 -1.53
C GLY A 174 -14.39 -4.43 -2.76
N LEU A 175 -13.76 -4.06 -3.89
CA LEU A 175 -14.48 -3.84 -5.16
C LEU A 175 -15.16 -5.10 -5.70
N LEU A 176 -14.62 -6.29 -5.38
CA LEU A 176 -15.20 -7.57 -5.78
C LEU A 176 -16.47 -7.90 -4.98
N ILE A 177 -16.53 -7.48 -3.71
CA ILE A 177 -17.58 -7.88 -2.75
C ILE A 177 -18.82 -6.94 -2.78
N TYR A 178 -18.66 -5.64 -3.07
CA TYR A 178 -19.74 -4.65 -2.89
C TYR A 178 -20.56 -4.30 -4.15
N THR A 179 -21.87 -4.04 -3.99
CA THR A 179 -22.79 -3.61 -5.09
C THR A 179 -23.81 -2.51 -4.71
N PRO A 180 -23.51 -1.24 -5.01
CA PRO A 180 -24.42 -0.37 -5.80
C PRO A 180 -23.69 0.26 -7.01
N LYS A 181 -24.33 0.32 -8.19
CA LYS A 181 -23.66 0.64 -9.47
C LYS A 181 -22.99 2.03 -9.52
N MET A 182 -23.63 3.08 -8.99
CA MET A 182 -23.10 4.45 -9.02
C MET A 182 -21.93 4.65 -8.06
N VAL A 183 -22.08 4.16 -6.83
CA VAL A 183 -21.03 4.10 -5.81
C VAL A 183 -19.81 3.34 -6.37
N LYS A 184 -20.04 2.17 -6.97
CA LYS A 184 -18.96 1.33 -7.53
C LYS A 184 -18.07 2.08 -8.51
N LEU A 185 -18.61 2.96 -9.37
CA LEU A 185 -17.81 3.69 -10.35
C LEU A 185 -16.81 4.66 -9.69
N TYR A 186 -17.26 5.45 -8.71
CA TYR A 186 -16.39 6.40 -8.01
C TYR A 186 -15.27 5.66 -7.25
N TYR A 187 -15.64 4.69 -6.41
CA TYR A 187 -14.65 3.95 -5.62
C TYR A 187 -13.73 3.09 -6.50
N SER A 188 -14.23 2.52 -7.60
CA SER A 188 -13.40 1.80 -8.56
C SER A 188 -12.33 2.70 -9.17
N ASN A 189 -12.65 3.95 -9.53
CA ASN A 189 -11.65 4.89 -10.03
C ASN A 189 -10.55 5.15 -9.00
N LEU A 190 -10.94 5.45 -7.75
CA LEU A 190 -9.97 5.73 -6.68
C LEU A 190 -9.03 4.54 -6.43
N VAL A 191 -9.59 3.34 -6.29
CA VAL A 191 -8.81 2.13 -6.00
C VAL A 191 -7.88 1.77 -7.16
N ILE A 192 -8.32 1.93 -8.40
CA ILE A 192 -7.48 1.65 -9.58
C ILE A 192 -6.37 2.70 -9.71
N TRP A 193 -6.65 3.98 -9.46
CA TRP A 193 -5.63 5.01 -9.41
C TRP A 193 -4.62 4.78 -8.28
N TYR A 194 -5.07 4.35 -7.11
CA TYR A 194 -4.20 3.94 -6.01
C TYR A 194 -3.31 2.76 -6.41
N TRP A 195 -3.89 1.73 -7.05
CA TRP A 195 -3.13 0.57 -7.51
C TRP A 195 -2.03 0.96 -8.50
N HIS A 196 -2.35 1.78 -9.51
CA HIS A 196 -1.34 2.30 -10.42
C HIS A 196 -0.27 3.15 -9.72
N PHE A 197 -0.66 3.97 -8.73
CA PHE A 197 0.31 4.70 -7.91
C PHE A 197 1.30 3.74 -7.23
N VAL A 198 0.81 2.66 -6.63
CA VAL A 198 1.66 1.63 -6.01
C VAL A 198 2.60 0.98 -7.04
N ASP A 199 2.12 0.69 -8.25
CA ASP A 199 2.94 0.16 -9.34
C ASP A 199 4.06 1.15 -9.74
N TYR A 200 3.75 2.44 -9.87
CA TYR A 200 4.75 3.47 -10.21
C TYR A 200 5.82 3.61 -9.12
N ILE A 201 5.41 3.59 -7.84
CA ILE A 201 6.36 3.61 -6.73
C ILE A 201 7.25 2.36 -6.76
N TRP A 202 6.71 1.19 -7.09
CA TRP A 202 7.53 -0.01 -7.21
C TRP A 202 8.63 0.14 -8.28
N LEU A 203 8.31 0.71 -9.45
CA LEU A 203 9.33 0.95 -10.47
C LEU A 203 10.45 1.87 -9.97
N LEU A 204 10.13 2.84 -9.12
CA LEU A 204 11.12 3.70 -8.47
C LEU A 204 11.92 2.94 -7.40
N VAL A 205 11.27 2.11 -6.58
CA VAL A 205 11.92 1.23 -5.60
C VAL A 205 12.90 0.28 -6.31
N TYR A 206 12.43 -0.43 -7.33
CA TYR A 206 13.22 -1.33 -8.16
C TYR A 206 14.45 -0.61 -8.73
N SER A 207 14.26 0.58 -9.30
CA SER A 207 15.35 1.36 -9.88
C SER A 207 16.36 1.84 -8.84
N ILE A 208 15.90 2.46 -7.75
CA ILE A 208 16.77 3.16 -6.78
C ILE A 208 17.44 2.20 -5.81
N VAL A 209 16.75 1.13 -5.41
CA VAL A 209 17.24 0.21 -4.36
C VAL A 209 18.02 -0.96 -4.95
N TYR A 210 17.63 -1.47 -6.13
CA TYR A 210 18.22 -2.69 -6.68
C TYR A 210 19.16 -2.45 -7.87
N ILE A 211 18.88 -1.43 -8.70
CA ILE A 211 19.72 -1.16 -9.89
C ILE A 211 20.85 -0.18 -9.57
N PHE A 212 20.55 0.95 -8.93
CA PHE A 212 21.53 1.98 -8.57
C PHE A 212 22.25 1.63 -7.27
#